data_AF-A0A842KTD0-F1
#
_entry.id   AF-A0A842KTD0-F1
#
_cell.length_a   1.000
_cell.length_b   1.000
_cell.length_c   1.000
_cell.angle_alpha   90.00
_cell.angle_beta   90.00
_cell.angle_gamma   90.00
#
_symmetry.space_group_name_H-M   'P 1'
#
loop_
_entity.id
_entity.type
_entity.pdbx_description
1 polymer ?
#
loop_
_entity_poly.entity_id
_entity_poly.type
_entity_poly.pdbx_seq_one_letter_code
_entity_poly.pdbx_strand_id
1 'polypeptide(L)' 'KGRIHYALVKVKNSKVYPILKDSGAIASLADADGYIKIPKNVEILEEGSKVKVSPFLPYEC' A
#
# COMPACT_ATOMS: atom_id res chain seq x y z
N LYS A 1 11.17 -13.31 15.84
CA LYS A 1 10.35 -13.82 14.72
C LYS A 1 9.57 -12.65 14.12
N GLY A 2 10.12 -11.95 13.13
CA GLY A 2 9.56 -10.70 12.61
C GLY A 2 8.46 -10.95 11.58
N ARG A 3 7.28 -10.36 11.76
CA ARG A 3 6.21 -10.37 10.78
C ARG A 3 6.37 -9.14 9.88
N ILE A 4 6.46 -9.37 8.58
CA ILE A 4 6.41 -8.31 7.58
C ILE A 4 4.94 -8.00 7.35
N HIS A 5 4.58 -6.72 7.39
CA HIS A 5 3.23 -6.28 7.10
C HIS A 5 3.16 -5.76 5.66
N TYR A 6 2.10 -6.15 4.96
CA TYR A 6 1.78 -5.65 3.63
C TYR A 6 0.52 -4.82 3.74
N ALA A 7 0.64 -3.53 3.46
CA ALA A 7 -0.49 -2.60 3.41
C ALA A 7 -0.85 -2.35 1.95
N LEU A 8 -2.13 -2.47 1.63
CA LEU A 8 -2.66 -2.11 0.31
C LEU A 8 -2.67 -0.59 0.20
N VAL A 9 -2.34 -0.07 -0.98
CA VAL A 9 -2.32 1.36 -1.23
C VAL A 9 -2.99 1.68 -2.56
N LYS A 10 -3.65 2.83 -2.59
CA LYS A 10 -4.22 3.45 -3.77
C LYS A 10 -3.40 4.65 -4.16
N VAL A 11 -3.11 4.81 -5.45
CA VAL A 11 -2.40 5.98 -5.95
C VAL A 11 -3.43 6.94 -6.54
N LYS A 12 -3.58 8.11 -5.94
CA LYS A 12 -4.52 9.14 -6.41
C LYS A 12 -3.84 10.49 -6.47
N ASN A 13 -3.87 11.12 -7.64
CA ASN A 13 -3.36 12.48 -7.86
C ASN A 13 -1.91 12.66 -7.35
N SER A 14 -1.03 11.71 -7.72
CA SER A 14 0.38 11.63 -7.27
C SER A 14 0.60 11.45 -5.77
N LYS A 15 -0.44 11.11 -5.00
CA LYS A 15 -0.36 10.77 -3.58
C LYS A 15 -0.74 9.31 -3.36
N VAL A 16 -0.13 8.70 -2.35
CA VAL A 16 -0.35 7.30 -1.99
C VAL A 16 -1.22 7.28 -0.74
N TYR A 17 -2.37 6.61 -0.81
CA TYR A 17 -3.32 6.47 0.29
C TYR A 17 -3.40 5.00 0.71
N PRO A 18 -3.11 4.65 1.98
CA PRO A 18 -3.27 3.29 2.46
C PRO A 18 -4.75 2.92 2.57
N ILE A 19 -5.10 1.71 2.13
CA ILE A 19 -6.45 1.16 2.26
C ILE A 19 -6.49 0.27 3.51
N LEU A 20 -7.28 0.68 4.50
CA LEU A 20 -7.51 -0.09 5.72
C LEU A 20 -8.56 -1.19 5.47
N LYS A 21 -8.28 -2.40 5.96
CA LYS A 21 -9.09 -3.60 5.73
C LYS A 21 -10.23 -3.71 6.75
N ASP A 22 -11.16 -2.77 6.76
CA ASP A 22 -12.23 -2.74 7.80
C ASP A 22 -13.60 -3.28 7.34
N SER A 23 -13.82 -3.59 6.05
CA SER A 23 -15.13 -4.17 5.65
C SER A 23 -15.20 -4.99 4.35
N GLY A 24 -14.13 -5.07 3.56
CA GLY A 24 -14.19 -5.81 2.30
C GLY A 24 -12.83 -6.15 1.75
N ALA A 25 -12.24 -7.26 2.20
CA ALA A 25 -10.90 -7.68 1.77
C ALA A 25 -10.76 -7.81 0.24
N ILE A 26 -11.82 -8.22 -0.44
CA ILE A 26 -11.88 -8.39 -1.90
C ILE A 26 -11.98 -7.02 -2.59
N ALA A 27 -12.90 -6.16 -2.14
CA ALA A 27 -13.09 -4.82 -2.70
C ALA A 27 -11.84 -3.94 -2.50
N SER A 28 -11.21 -4.01 -1.33
CA SER A 28 -9.97 -3.30 -1.04
C SER A 28 -8.80 -3.77 -1.92
N LEU A 29 -8.76 -5.04 -2.30
CA LEU A 29 -7.75 -5.54 -3.24
C LEU A 29 -8.04 -5.05 -4.68
N ALA A 30 -9.30 -5.11 -5.10
CA ALA A 30 -9.73 -4.69 -6.44
C ALA A 30 -9.56 -3.19 -6.69
N ASP A 31 -9.71 -2.37 -5.64
CA ASP A 31 -9.55 -0.91 -5.70
C ASP A 31 -8.09 -0.45 -5.46
N ALA A 32 -7.20 -1.35 -5.04
CA ALA A 32 -5.80 -1.04 -4.78
C ALA A 32 -4.98 -1.06 -6.07
N ASP A 33 -4.27 0.02 -6.34
CA ASP A 33 -3.27 0.08 -7.41
C ASP A 33 -2.02 -0.75 -7.07
N GLY A 34 -1.73 -0.92 -5.78
CA GLY A 34 -0.51 -1.59 -5.33
C GLY A 34 -0.49 -1.89 -3.84
N TYR A 35 0.69 -2.26 -3.36
CA TYR A 35 0.96 -2.49 -1.95
C TYR A 35 2.33 -1.97 -1.55
N ILE A 36 2.48 -1.67 -0.26
CA ILE A 36 3.75 -1.32 0.37
C ILE A 36 4.15 -2.41 1.36
N LYS A 37 5.46 -2.66 1.40
CA LYS A 37 6.08 -3.57 2.36
C LYS A 37 6.58 -2.74 3.54
N ILE A 38 5.99 -2.96 4.70
CA ILE A 38 6.37 -2.27 5.93
C ILE A 38 7.30 -3.20 6.72
N PRO A 39 8.61 -2.89 6.78
CA PRO A 39 9.54 -3.65 7.60
C PRO A 39 9.25 -3.40 9.09
N LYS A 40 9.51 -4.38 9.95
CA LYS A 40 9.31 -4.24 11.41
C LYS A 40 10.01 -3.00 12.00
N ASN A 41 11.11 -2.56 11.40
CA ASN A 41 11.87 -1.40 11.88
C ASN A 41 11.15 -0.06 11.66
N VAL A 42 10.03 -0.07 10.94
CA VAL A 42 9.26 1.13 10.59
C VAL A 42 7.80 0.86 10.97
N GLU A 43 7.41 1.24 12.18
CA GLU A 43 6.00 1.15 12.63
C GLU A 43 5.17 2.35 12.16
N ILE A 44 5.82 3.49 11.91
CA ILE A 44 5.16 4.76 11.55
C ILE A 44 5.84 5.30 10.29
N LEU A 45 5.02 5.59 9.28
CA LEU A 45 5.44 6.28 8.06
C LEU A 45 4.89 7.71 8.14
N GLU A 46 5.78 8.70 8.17
CA GLU A 46 5.38 10.11 8.17
C GLU A 46 4.86 10.54 6.80
N GLU A 47 3.86 11.42 6.80
CA GLU A 47 3.29 12.01 5.60
C GLU A 47 4.38 12.76 4.81
N GLY A 48 4.61 12.35 3.55
CA GLY A 48 5.68 12.90 2.70
C GLY A 48 6.93 12.03 2.61
N SER A 49 7.01 10.93 3.37
CA SER A 49 8.07 9.94 3.20
C SER A 49 7.97 9.24 1.84
N LYS A 50 9.10 9.15 1.12
CA LYS A 50 9.18 8.41 -0.14
C LYS A 50 9.12 6.91 0.16
N VAL A 51 7.99 6.30 -0.15
CA VAL A 51 7.78 4.85 -0.04
C VAL A 51 7.86 4.18 -1.40
N LYS A 52 8.39 2.95 -1.43
CA LYS A 52 8.39 2.13 -2.63
C LYS A 52 7.08 1.36 -2.72
N VAL A 53 6.22 1.77 -3.65
CA VAL A 53 4.98 1.07 -3.97
C VAL A 53 5.28 -0.01 -5.00
N SER A 54 4.78 -1.22 -4.76
CA SER A 54 4.75 -2.27 -5.78
C SER A 54 3.37 -2.26 -6.42
N PRO A 55 3.22 -1.74 -7.64
CA PRO A 55 1.95 -1.78 -8.36
C PRO A 55 1.59 -3.22 -8.74
N PHE A 56 0.30 -3.52 -8.80
CA PHE A 56 -0.20 -4.85 -9.19
C PHE A 56 -0.30 -5.05 -10.71
N LEU A 57 -0.42 -3.97 -11.48
CA LEU A 57 -0.62 -4.03 -12.93
C LEU A 57 0.69 -3.72 -13.68
N PRO A 58 0.98 -4.40 -14.81
CA PRO A 58 1.88 -3.86 -15.80
C PRO A 58 1.21 -2.60 -16.36
N TYR A 59 1.95 -1.50 -16.38
CA TYR A 59 1.55 -0.29 -17.08
C TYR A 59 1.38 -0.63 -18.57
N GLU A 60 0.15 -0.87 -19.01
CA GLU A 60 -0.18 -0.60 -20.41
C GLU A 60 -0.37 0.92 -20.49
N CYS A 61 0.73 1.59 -20.85
CA CYS A 61 0.75 2.99 -21.27
C CYS A 61 0.03 3.18 -22.59
#